data_AF-A0AAD4DXK6-F1
#
_entry.id   AF-A0AAD4DXK6-F1
#
_cell.length_a   1.000
_cell.length_b   1.000
_cell.length_c   1.000
_cell.angle_alpha   90.00
_cell.angle_beta   90.00
_cell.angle_gamma   90.00
#
_symmetry.space_group_name_H-M   'P 1'
#
loop_
_entity.id
_entity.type
_entity.pdbx_description
1 polymer ?
#
loop_
_entity_poly.entity_id
_entity_poly.type
_entity_poly.pdbx_seq_one_letter_code
_entity_poly.pdbx_strand_id
1 'polypeptide(L)'
;PLGDGPERLILARQAFLAMLPLPADIPDDALNPIVIPQPYILHEFLGNTSGVSALYISTLSNYRVLGQPTTYWCPEREEHGYLLTPIFKCSANPRVTTAHRWTVADVIGTMDRPTECFYNKDGKWYYVGIYKAFRMDDLTTEEWEALSIENLSPQNLYETGQLYAVGALRVACIGLQCAGFSSAMYRAVLEQA
;
A
#
# COMPACT_ATOMS: atom_id res chain seq x y z
N PRO A 1 -8.59 -9.81 -29.90
CA PRO A 1 -9.58 -9.34 -28.90
C PRO A 1 -9.27 -7.89 -28.56
N LEU A 2 -10.17 -6.97 -28.91
CA LEU A 2 -10.04 -5.54 -28.57
C LEU A 2 -9.97 -5.46 -27.04
N GLY A 3 -8.80 -5.11 -26.52
CA GLY A 3 -8.55 -5.01 -25.08
C GLY A 3 -9.52 -4.00 -24.47
N ASP A 4 -10.03 -4.35 -23.31
CA ASP A 4 -10.80 -3.41 -22.51
C ASP A 4 -9.86 -2.26 -22.15
N GLY A 5 -10.21 -1.04 -22.55
CA GLY A 5 -9.37 0.13 -22.27
C GLY A 5 -9.08 0.28 -20.77
N PRO A 6 -8.01 1.01 -20.41
CA PRO A 6 -7.51 1.08 -19.03
C PRO A 6 -8.58 1.51 -18.01
N GLU A 7 -9.46 2.43 -18.40
CA GLU A 7 -10.57 2.88 -17.56
C GLU A 7 -11.54 1.73 -17.22
N ARG A 8 -11.86 0.87 -18.18
CA ARG A 8 -12.77 -0.27 -17.94
C ARG A 8 -12.15 -1.29 -17.00
N LEU A 9 -10.84 -1.53 -17.10
CA LEU A 9 -10.13 -2.41 -16.17
C LEU A 9 -10.12 -1.83 -14.74
N ILE A 10 -9.86 -0.53 -14.60
CA ILE A 10 -9.95 0.16 -13.30
C ILE A 10 -11.36 0.03 -12.70
N LEU A 11 -12.40 0.31 -13.50
CA LEU A 11 -13.80 0.18 -13.06
C LEU A 11 -14.14 -1.26 -12.65
N ALA A 12 -13.67 -2.26 -13.39
CA ALA A 12 -13.87 -3.67 -13.04
C ALA A 12 -13.21 -4.02 -11.70
N ARG A 13 -11.99 -3.53 -11.44
CA ARG A 13 -11.30 -3.71 -10.14
C ARG A 13 -12.07 -3.05 -9.00
N GLN A 14 -12.57 -1.83 -9.22
CA GLN A 14 -13.36 -1.11 -8.22
C GLN A 14 -14.69 -1.82 -7.91
N ALA A 15 -15.41 -2.26 -8.95
CA ALA A 15 -16.65 -3.02 -8.78
C ALA A 15 -16.41 -4.33 -8.01
N PHE A 16 -15.31 -5.03 -8.29
CA PHE A 16 -14.92 -6.21 -7.52
C PHE A 16 -14.70 -5.89 -6.05
N LEU A 17 -13.96 -4.82 -5.75
CA LEU A 17 -13.70 -4.38 -4.37
C LEU A 17 -14.99 -3.98 -3.64
N ALA A 18 -15.92 -3.31 -4.32
CA ALA A 18 -17.20 -2.89 -3.74
C ALA A 18 -18.11 -4.06 -3.32
N MET A 19 -17.91 -5.24 -3.93
CA MET A 19 -18.65 -6.46 -3.60
C MET A 19 -18.05 -7.25 -2.42
N LEU A 20 -16.86 -6.88 -1.94
CA LEU A 20 -16.24 -7.58 -0.81
C LEU A 20 -17.04 -7.34 0.48
N PRO A 21 -17.10 -8.35 1.36
CA PRO A 21 -17.80 -8.21 2.63
C PRO A 21 -17.01 -7.33 3.60
N LEU A 22 -17.74 -6.49 4.35
CA LEU A 22 -17.19 -5.71 5.45
C LEU A 22 -17.37 -6.43 6.79
N PRO A 23 -16.39 -6.31 7.70
CA PRO A 23 -16.58 -6.62 9.12
C PRO A 23 -17.66 -5.73 9.75
N ALA A 24 -18.31 -6.22 10.81
CA ALA A 24 -19.42 -5.50 11.46
C ALA A 24 -18.96 -4.35 12.39
N ASP A 25 -17.68 -4.28 12.69
CA ASP A 25 -17.06 -3.39 13.69
C ASP A 25 -16.23 -2.26 13.07
N ILE A 26 -16.42 -2.00 11.78
CA ILE A 26 -15.77 -0.87 11.11
C ILE A 26 -16.45 0.44 11.55
N PRO A 27 -15.69 1.46 11.96
CA PRO A 27 -16.26 2.75 12.31
C PRO A 27 -16.85 3.46 11.09
N ASP A 28 -18.04 4.05 11.24
CA ASP A 28 -18.69 4.86 10.20
C ASP A 28 -18.07 6.28 10.07
N ASP A 29 -17.28 6.69 11.06
CA ASP A 29 -16.70 8.03 11.15
C ASP A 29 -15.43 8.18 10.31
N ALA A 30 -15.23 9.40 9.78
CA ALA A 30 -13.98 9.76 9.12
C ALA A 30 -12.77 9.64 10.07
N LEU A 31 -11.69 9.06 9.57
CA LEU A 31 -10.46 8.85 10.33
C LEU A 31 -9.76 10.18 10.65
N ASN A 32 -9.39 10.35 11.92
CA ASN A 32 -8.61 11.50 12.35
C ASN A 32 -7.13 11.32 11.97
N PRO A 33 -6.45 12.39 11.53
CA PRO A 33 -5.02 12.34 11.29
C PRO A 33 -4.25 12.18 12.61
N ILE A 34 -3.24 11.33 12.58
CA ILE A 34 -2.24 11.16 13.63
C ILE A 34 -1.24 12.31 13.51
N VAL A 35 -1.12 13.10 14.57
CA VAL A 35 -0.10 14.15 14.70
C VAL A 35 1.17 13.49 15.23
N ILE A 36 2.26 13.54 14.47
CA ILE A 36 3.55 13.03 14.93
C ILE A 36 4.40 14.22 15.37
N PRO A 37 4.79 14.30 16.65
CA PRO A 37 5.68 15.37 17.13
C PRO A 37 7.03 15.31 16.42
N GLN A 38 7.52 16.46 15.97
CA GLN A 38 8.90 16.55 15.46
C GLN A 38 9.90 16.27 16.59
N PRO A 39 11.05 15.62 16.32
CA PRO A 39 11.56 15.20 15.01
C PRO A 39 11.22 13.74 14.65
N TYR A 40 10.24 13.12 15.33
CA TYR A 40 10.00 11.68 15.20
C TYR A 40 9.39 11.31 13.84
N ILE A 41 9.75 10.12 13.34
CA ILE A 41 9.03 9.43 12.26
C ILE A 41 8.01 8.43 12.82
N LEU A 42 7.06 7.94 12.01
CA LEU A 42 6.02 7.01 12.45
C LEU A 42 6.57 5.82 13.25
N HIS A 43 7.63 5.18 12.77
CA HIS A 43 8.21 4.03 13.46
C HIS A 43 8.74 4.39 14.87
N GLU A 44 9.41 5.53 14.99
CA GLU A 44 9.94 6.03 16.27
C GLU A 44 8.82 6.48 17.20
N PHE A 45 7.80 7.14 16.65
CA PHE A 45 6.61 7.56 17.38
C PHE A 45 5.89 6.35 17.99
N LEU A 46 5.65 5.30 17.19
CA LEU A 46 5.05 4.05 17.66
C LEU A 46 5.97 3.35 18.69
N GLY A 47 7.29 3.35 18.47
CA GLY A 47 8.26 2.73 19.38
C GLY A 47 8.41 3.43 20.74
N ASN A 48 8.19 4.74 20.80
CA ASN A 48 8.36 5.56 22.02
C ASN A 48 7.08 5.69 22.86
N THR A 49 6.05 4.94 22.49
CA THR A 49 4.78 4.99 23.21
C THR A 49 4.91 4.48 24.65
N SER A 50 4.19 5.10 25.58
CA SER A 50 4.30 4.83 27.03
C SER A 50 3.01 4.23 27.60
N GLY A 51 3.10 3.47 28.70
CA GLY A 51 1.94 2.93 29.42
C GLY A 51 1.25 1.74 28.74
N VAL A 52 -0.08 1.61 28.92
CA VAL A 52 -0.87 0.48 28.36
C VAL A 52 -0.84 0.47 26.83
N SER A 53 -0.74 1.65 26.22
CA SER A 53 -0.58 1.83 24.77
C SER A 53 0.75 1.26 24.24
N ALA A 54 1.82 1.31 25.04
CA ALA A 54 3.12 0.73 24.69
C ALA A 54 3.06 -0.80 24.55
N LEU A 55 2.29 -1.47 25.42
CA LEU A 55 2.10 -2.92 25.34
C LEU A 55 1.32 -3.31 24.08
N TYR A 56 0.31 -2.54 23.70
CA TYR A 56 -0.43 -2.77 22.45
C TYR A 56 0.44 -2.49 21.21
N ILE A 57 1.18 -1.39 21.21
CA ILE A 57 1.96 -0.95 20.05
C ILE A 57 3.25 -1.77 19.91
N SER A 58 3.87 -2.25 20.99
CA SER A 58 5.01 -3.18 20.94
C SER A 58 4.68 -4.54 20.34
N THR A 59 3.39 -4.90 20.23
CA THR A 59 2.96 -6.09 19.47
C THR A 59 2.91 -5.86 17.96
N LEU A 60 3.03 -4.61 17.48
CA LEU A 60 3.14 -4.25 16.06
C LEU A 60 4.50 -4.66 15.49
N SER A 61 4.76 -5.95 15.43
CA SER A 61 5.99 -6.48 14.81
C SER A 61 6.00 -6.32 13.28
N ASN A 62 4.83 -6.14 12.64
CA ASN A 62 4.68 -6.21 11.18
C ASN A 62 3.59 -5.30 10.59
N TYR A 63 3.36 -4.10 11.15
CA TYR A 63 2.41 -3.17 10.54
C TYR A 63 2.84 -2.79 9.11
N ARG A 64 1.86 -2.50 8.25
CA ARG A 64 2.10 -2.05 6.88
C ARG A 64 1.92 -0.54 6.76
N VAL A 65 2.82 0.09 6.03
CA VAL A 65 2.63 1.46 5.55
C VAL A 65 2.11 1.43 4.12
N LEU A 66 1.01 2.15 3.91
CA LEU A 66 0.40 2.44 2.62
C LEU A 66 0.69 3.91 2.28
N GLY A 67 1.03 4.19 1.02
CA GLY A 67 1.31 5.54 0.54
C GLY A 67 0.30 5.97 -0.51
N GLN A 68 -0.14 7.22 -0.45
CA GLN A 68 -1.06 7.82 -1.43
C GLN A 68 -0.66 7.64 -2.90
N PRO A 69 0.63 7.72 -3.31
CA PRO A 69 0.98 7.58 -4.72
C PRO A 69 0.69 6.20 -5.32
N THR A 70 0.61 5.18 -4.48
CA THR A 70 0.48 3.79 -4.92
C THR A 70 -0.77 3.09 -4.40
N THR A 71 -1.58 3.76 -3.57
CA THR A 71 -2.77 3.18 -2.93
C THR A 71 -4.02 3.86 -3.46
N TYR A 72 -4.98 3.07 -3.90
CA TYR A 72 -6.23 3.52 -4.49
C TYR A 72 -7.39 2.91 -3.70
N TRP A 73 -8.20 3.76 -3.09
CA TRP A 73 -9.39 3.34 -2.34
C TRP A 73 -10.59 3.21 -3.28
N CYS A 74 -11.49 2.27 -3.01
CA CYS A 74 -12.69 2.06 -3.80
C CYS A 74 -13.71 3.17 -3.50
N PRO A 75 -14.18 3.95 -4.50
CA PRO A 75 -15.08 5.08 -4.25
C PRO A 75 -16.44 4.72 -3.65
N GLU A 76 -16.94 3.50 -3.91
CA GLU A 76 -18.23 3.04 -3.39
C GLU A 76 -18.13 2.42 -1.98
N ARG A 77 -16.92 2.00 -1.60
CA ARG A 77 -16.57 1.30 -0.36
C ARG A 77 -15.15 1.66 0.03
N GLU A 78 -14.97 2.83 0.65
CA GLU A 78 -13.65 3.41 0.91
C GLU A 78 -12.81 2.59 1.91
N GLU A 79 -13.41 1.61 2.59
CA GLU A 79 -12.73 0.62 3.43
C GLU A 79 -11.92 -0.39 2.61
N HIS A 80 -12.20 -0.53 1.32
CA HIS A 80 -11.49 -1.43 0.43
C HIS A 80 -10.65 -0.65 -0.57
N GLY A 81 -9.59 -1.27 -1.06
CA GLY A 81 -8.72 -0.61 -2.03
C GLY A 81 -7.82 -1.58 -2.75
N TYR A 82 -6.83 -1.04 -3.44
CA TYR A 82 -5.71 -1.80 -3.96
C TYR A 82 -4.44 -0.96 -3.87
N LEU A 83 -3.29 -1.64 -3.82
CA LEU A 83 -1.99 -1.02 -3.98
C LEU A 83 -1.30 -1.52 -5.25
N LEU A 84 -0.53 -0.62 -5.85
CA LEU A 84 0.35 -0.91 -6.97
C LEU A 84 1.78 -1.10 -6.47
N THR A 85 2.41 -2.21 -6.84
CA THR A 85 3.81 -2.47 -6.48
C THR A 85 4.58 -3.10 -7.62
N PRO A 86 5.87 -2.77 -7.84
CA PRO A 86 6.70 -3.52 -8.77
C PRO A 86 6.76 -5.00 -8.41
N ILE A 87 6.61 -5.89 -9.40
CA ILE A 87 6.80 -7.34 -9.22
C ILE A 87 8.29 -7.67 -9.07
N PHE A 88 9.17 -6.81 -9.57
CA PHE A 88 10.61 -7.07 -9.54
C PHE A 88 11.34 -6.02 -8.71
N LYS A 89 12.32 -6.47 -7.94
CA LYS A 89 13.28 -5.61 -7.23
C LYS A 89 14.60 -5.62 -7.98
N CYS A 90 15.14 -4.43 -8.23
CA CYS A 90 16.49 -4.27 -8.75
C CYS A 90 17.48 -4.15 -7.60
N SER A 91 18.55 -4.93 -7.66
CA SER A 91 19.72 -4.78 -6.79
C SER A 91 20.96 -4.56 -7.64
N ALA A 92 21.72 -3.50 -7.34
CA ALA A 92 23.05 -3.32 -7.91
C ALA A 92 24.03 -4.28 -7.22
N ASN A 93 24.97 -4.84 -7.99
CA ASN A 93 26.05 -5.61 -7.41
C ASN A 93 27.01 -4.66 -6.66
N PRO A 94 27.23 -4.82 -5.34
CA PRO A 94 28.10 -3.91 -4.58
C PRO A 94 29.57 -3.94 -5.07
N ARG A 95 29.96 -4.94 -5.85
CA ARG A 95 31.30 -5.06 -6.46
C ARG A 95 31.38 -4.53 -7.89
N VAL A 96 30.25 -4.35 -8.57
CA VAL A 96 30.17 -3.90 -9.97
C VAL A 96 28.95 -2.99 -10.13
N THR A 97 29.19 -1.67 -10.13
CA THR A 97 28.14 -0.64 -10.15
C THR A 97 27.26 -0.65 -11.41
N THR A 98 27.71 -1.27 -12.50
CA THR A 98 26.95 -1.40 -13.76
C THR A 98 26.11 -2.68 -13.84
N ALA A 99 26.34 -3.65 -12.95
CA ALA A 99 25.64 -4.93 -12.99
C ALA A 99 24.35 -4.87 -12.14
N HIS A 100 23.21 -4.92 -12.82
CA HIS A 100 21.88 -4.89 -12.22
C HIS A 100 21.30 -6.30 -12.21
N ARG A 101 20.81 -6.75 -11.05
CA ARG A 101 20.09 -8.01 -10.90
C ARG A 101 18.64 -7.72 -10.53
N TRP A 102 17.74 -8.22 -11.36
CA TRP A 102 16.30 -8.20 -11.10
C TRP A 102 15.87 -9.51 -10.45
N THR A 103 15.11 -9.43 -9.36
CA THR A 103 14.52 -10.59 -8.69
C THR A 103 13.03 -10.37 -8.51
N VAL A 104 12.24 -11.44 -8.66
CA VAL A 104 10.81 -11.39 -8.36
C VAL A 104 10.64 -11.14 -6.86
N ALA A 105 9.84 -10.15 -6.51
CA ALA A 105 9.46 -9.81 -5.15
C ALA A 105 8.23 -10.61 -4.74
N ASP A 106 8.19 -11.01 -3.46
CA ASP A 106 6.94 -11.35 -2.82
C ASP A 106 6.14 -10.05 -2.59
N VAL A 107 5.08 -9.90 -3.37
CA VAL A 107 4.25 -8.68 -3.44
C VAL A 107 3.14 -8.65 -2.38
N ILE A 108 2.76 -9.81 -1.84
CA ILE A 108 1.80 -9.91 -0.73
C ILE A 108 2.54 -9.84 0.60
N GLY A 109 3.66 -10.56 0.72
CA GLY A 109 4.43 -10.62 1.96
C GLY A 109 3.59 -11.10 3.13
N THR A 110 3.72 -10.44 4.27
CA THR A 110 3.02 -10.78 5.52
C THR A 110 1.54 -10.40 5.55
N MET A 111 1.05 -9.72 4.50
CA MET A 111 -0.36 -9.30 4.42
C MET A 111 -1.27 -10.42 3.90
N ASP A 112 -0.75 -11.64 3.72
CA ASP A 112 -1.58 -12.85 3.55
C ASP A 112 -2.46 -13.14 4.79
N ARG A 113 -2.13 -12.48 5.91
CA ARG A 113 -2.86 -12.48 7.17
C ARG A 113 -3.35 -11.07 7.51
N PRO A 114 -4.40 -10.94 8.34
CA PRO A 114 -4.84 -9.65 8.85
C PRO A 114 -3.67 -8.86 9.45
N THR A 115 -3.39 -7.71 8.87
CA THR A 115 -2.22 -6.87 9.18
C THR A 115 -2.66 -5.44 9.44
N GLU A 116 -2.19 -4.87 10.56
CA GLU A 116 -2.43 -3.47 10.92
C GLU A 116 -1.80 -2.53 9.88
N CYS A 117 -2.56 -1.56 9.39
CA CYS A 117 -2.14 -0.66 8.32
C CYS A 117 -2.22 0.81 8.72
N PHE A 118 -1.20 1.55 8.32
CA PHE A 118 -1.14 3.00 8.40
C PHE A 118 -1.05 3.57 6.99
N TYR A 119 -1.75 4.68 6.75
CA TYR A 119 -1.77 5.35 5.46
C TYR A 119 -1.15 6.74 5.58
N ASN A 120 -0.22 7.05 4.69
CA ASN A 120 0.30 8.40 4.52
C ASN A 120 -0.40 9.09 3.35
N LYS A 121 -1.09 10.18 3.65
CA LYS A 121 -1.77 11.03 2.68
C LYS A 121 -1.37 12.48 2.90
N ASP A 122 -0.77 13.10 1.89
CA ASP A 122 -0.34 14.50 1.89
C ASP A 122 0.52 14.85 3.13
N GLY A 123 1.41 13.93 3.52
CA GLY A 123 2.28 14.07 4.69
C GLY A 123 1.61 13.82 6.05
N LYS A 124 0.30 13.57 6.08
CA LYS A 124 -0.46 13.20 7.29
C LYS A 124 -0.56 11.68 7.41
N TRP A 125 -0.51 11.20 8.65
CA TRP A 125 -0.62 9.78 8.96
C TRP A 125 -2.02 9.44 9.43
N TYR A 126 -2.51 8.26 9.04
CA TYR A 126 -3.81 7.74 9.45
C TYR A 126 -3.64 6.27 9.84
N TYR A 127 -4.28 5.85 10.92
CA TYR A 127 -4.50 4.43 11.18
C TYR A 127 -5.76 4.01 10.42
N VAL A 128 -5.62 3.12 9.44
CA VAL A 128 -6.71 2.78 8.51
C VAL A 128 -7.38 1.45 8.80
N GLY A 129 -6.90 0.72 9.81
CA GLY A 129 -7.45 -0.57 10.22
C GLY A 129 -6.58 -1.76 9.85
N ILE A 130 -7.21 -2.93 9.84
CA ILE A 130 -6.57 -4.23 9.62
C ILE A 130 -6.95 -4.74 8.24
N TYR A 131 -5.97 -5.10 7.43
CA TYR A 131 -6.20 -5.54 6.06
C TYR A 131 -5.63 -6.92 5.78
N LYS A 132 -6.29 -7.65 4.90
CA LYS A 132 -5.74 -8.82 4.22
C LYS A 132 -5.55 -8.50 2.75
N ALA A 133 -4.35 -8.76 2.25
CA ALA A 133 -4.00 -8.56 0.85
C ALA A 133 -4.31 -9.81 0.02
N PHE A 134 -4.69 -9.59 -1.24
CA PHE A 134 -4.84 -10.66 -2.21
C PHE A 134 -4.40 -10.20 -3.60
N ARG A 135 -4.08 -11.17 -4.46
CA ARG A 135 -3.60 -10.92 -5.82
C ARG A 135 -4.78 -10.59 -6.74
N MET A 136 -4.72 -9.44 -7.40
CA MET A 136 -5.59 -9.13 -8.54
C MET A 136 -4.81 -9.28 -9.85
N ASP A 137 -5.49 -9.13 -10.97
CA ASP A 137 -4.83 -9.07 -12.28
C ASP A 137 -3.83 -7.91 -12.33
N ASP A 138 -2.62 -8.25 -12.74
CA ASP A 138 -1.53 -7.30 -12.93
C ASP A 138 -1.91 -6.21 -13.93
N LEU A 139 -1.26 -5.06 -13.81
CA LEU A 139 -1.46 -3.98 -14.75
C LEU A 139 -1.00 -4.42 -16.15
N THR A 140 -1.81 -4.08 -17.13
CA THR A 140 -1.42 -4.20 -18.53
C THR A 140 -0.42 -3.10 -18.88
N THR A 141 0.26 -3.25 -20.02
CA THR A 141 1.16 -2.21 -20.54
C THR A 141 0.39 -0.91 -20.82
N GLU A 142 -0.84 -0.99 -21.32
CA GLU A 142 -1.69 0.18 -21.60
C GLU A 142 -2.07 0.93 -20.31
N GLU A 143 -2.38 0.20 -19.23
CA GLU A 143 -2.65 0.79 -17.92
C GLU A 143 -1.40 1.46 -17.34
N TRP A 144 -0.24 0.83 -17.50
CA TRP A 144 1.04 1.37 -17.07
C TRP A 144 1.38 2.68 -17.80
N GLU A 145 1.22 2.72 -19.12
CA GLU A 145 1.47 3.92 -19.93
C GLU A 145 0.55 5.10 -19.56
N ALA A 146 -0.66 4.79 -19.08
CA ALA A 146 -1.60 5.78 -18.58
C ALA A 146 -1.28 6.31 -17.16
N LEU A 147 -0.39 5.66 -16.41
CA LEU A 147 0.04 6.15 -15.09
C LEU A 147 1.03 7.32 -15.23
N SER A 148 0.88 8.34 -14.39
CA SER A 148 1.83 9.45 -14.34
C SER A 148 3.22 8.98 -13.86
N ILE A 149 4.26 9.33 -14.63
CA ILE A 149 5.66 8.89 -14.46
C ILE A 149 6.31 9.45 -13.17
N GLU A 150 5.65 10.39 -12.48
CA GLU A 150 6.15 11.06 -11.26
C GLU A 150 6.38 10.11 -10.07
N ASN A 151 5.89 8.87 -10.15
CA ASN A 151 6.01 7.85 -9.09
C ASN A 151 7.31 7.03 -9.13
N LEU A 152 8.27 7.36 -10.01
CA LEU A 152 9.50 6.59 -10.22
C LEU A 152 10.76 7.44 -9.96
N SER A 153 11.76 6.85 -9.28
CA SER A 153 12.99 7.59 -8.93
C SER A 153 13.85 7.92 -10.18
N PRO A 154 14.53 9.08 -10.24
CA PRO A 154 15.05 9.63 -11.50
C PRO A 154 16.20 8.85 -12.15
N GLN A 155 16.98 8.08 -11.38
CA GLN A 155 18.27 7.59 -11.85
C GLN A 155 18.18 6.43 -12.87
N ASN A 156 17.03 5.74 -12.99
CA ASN A 156 16.88 4.58 -13.88
C ASN A 156 15.64 4.66 -14.81
N LEU A 157 15.05 5.86 -14.99
CA LEU A 157 13.76 6.03 -15.67
C LEU A 157 13.73 5.51 -17.11
N TYR A 158 14.78 5.77 -17.89
CA TYR A 158 14.77 5.41 -19.31
C TYR A 158 14.86 3.90 -19.52
N GLU A 159 15.87 3.24 -18.94
CA GLU A 159 16.05 1.78 -19.07
C GLU A 159 14.92 0.99 -18.41
N THR A 160 14.50 1.40 -17.21
CA THR A 160 13.38 0.75 -16.50
C THR A 160 12.07 0.94 -17.26
N GLY A 161 11.83 2.14 -17.81
CA GLY A 161 10.67 2.43 -18.63
C GLY A 161 10.61 1.56 -19.89
N GLN A 162 11.74 1.37 -20.59
CA GLN A 162 11.83 0.46 -21.73
C GLN A 162 11.50 -0.99 -21.34
N LEU A 163 11.99 -1.45 -20.18
CA LEU A 163 11.70 -2.79 -19.68
C LEU A 163 10.21 -2.99 -19.35
N TYR A 164 9.52 -1.97 -18.82
CA TYR A 164 8.06 -2.01 -18.64
C TYR A 164 7.32 -1.96 -19.99
N ALA A 165 7.74 -1.11 -20.92
CA ALA A 165 7.12 -0.95 -22.23
C ALA A 165 7.15 -2.26 -23.05
N VAL A 166 8.25 -3.03 -22.97
CA VAL A 166 8.36 -4.34 -23.63
C VAL A 166 7.80 -5.49 -22.78
N GLY A 167 7.23 -5.21 -21.61
CA GLY A 167 6.63 -6.21 -20.71
C GLY A 167 7.62 -7.08 -19.93
N ALA A 168 8.92 -6.75 -19.97
CA ALA A 168 9.96 -7.44 -19.20
C ALA A 168 9.85 -7.17 -17.68
N LEU A 169 9.36 -5.99 -17.31
CA LEU A 169 8.92 -5.66 -15.95
C LEU A 169 7.40 -5.48 -15.92
N ARG A 170 6.81 -5.75 -14.75
CA ARG A 170 5.36 -5.74 -14.55
C ARG A 170 5.00 -5.16 -13.19
N VAL A 171 3.84 -4.53 -13.12
CA VAL A 171 3.30 -3.94 -11.88
C VAL A 171 2.16 -4.81 -11.36
N ALA A 172 2.30 -5.18 -10.10
CA ALA A 172 1.32 -5.88 -9.32
C ALA A 172 0.14 -4.98 -8.99
N CYS A 173 -1.08 -5.47 -9.19
CA CYS A 173 -2.25 -4.96 -8.48
C CYS A 173 -2.56 -5.88 -7.29
N ILE A 174 -2.51 -5.33 -6.08
CA ILE A 174 -2.75 -6.07 -4.84
C ILE A 174 -3.98 -5.50 -4.18
N GLY A 175 -5.06 -6.28 -4.12
CA GLY A 175 -6.29 -5.89 -3.46
C GLY A 175 -6.09 -5.82 -1.95
N LEU A 176 -6.72 -4.83 -1.32
CA LEU A 176 -6.76 -4.56 0.10
C LEU A 176 -8.19 -4.79 0.59
N GLN A 177 -8.41 -5.95 1.20
CA GLN A 177 -9.68 -6.25 1.86
C GLN A 177 -9.61 -5.80 3.32
N CYS A 178 -10.55 -4.97 3.73
CA CYS A 178 -10.74 -4.63 5.14
C CYS A 178 -11.12 -5.89 5.90
N ALA A 179 -10.32 -6.24 6.89
CA ALA A 179 -10.49 -7.42 7.72
C ALA A 179 -10.91 -7.05 9.17
N GLY A 180 -10.82 -5.78 9.54
CA GLY A 180 -11.29 -5.28 10.83
C GLY A 180 -10.72 -3.90 11.16
N PHE A 181 -11.05 -3.40 12.34
CA PHE A 181 -10.52 -2.13 12.84
C PHE A 181 -10.25 -2.22 14.35
N SER A 182 -9.00 -1.98 14.77
CA SER A 182 -8.66 -1.98 16.18
C SER A 182 -8.96 -0.62 16.81
N SER A 183 -10.13 -0.48 17.42
CA SER A 183 -10.50 0.71 18.21
C SER A 183 -9.50 1.01 19.32
N ALA A 184 -8.92 -0.03 19.93
CA ALA A 184 -7.89 0.11 20.95
C ALA A 184 -6.61 0.74 20.37
N MET A 185 -6.15 0.25 19.22
CA MET A 185 -4.99 0.81 18.50
C MET A 185 -5.25 2.25 18.09
N TYR A 186 -6.39 2.51 17.46
CA TYR A 186 -6.77 3.84 16.99
C TYR A 186 -6.73 4.88 18.12
N ARG A 187 -7.37 4.57 19.26
CA ARG A 187 -7.34 5.45 20.44
C ARG A 187 -5.94 5.59 21.02
N ALA A 188 -5.22 4.48 21.18
CA ALA A 188 -3.87 4.48 21.73
C ALA A 188 -2.90 5.36 20.92
N VAL A 189 -3.02 5.36 19.59
CA VAL A 189 -2.19 6.17 18.69
C VAL A 189 -2.62 7.64 18.72
N LEU A 190 -3.92 7.93 18.75
CA LEU A 190 -4.43 9.30 18.79
C LEU A 190 -4.23 10.00 20.14
N GLU A 191 -4.30 9.28 21.26
CA GLU A 191 -4.07 9.85 22.60
C GLU A 191 -2.61 10.29 22.82
N GLN A 192 -1.69 9.78 22.00
CA GLN A 192 -0.26 10.08 22.09
C GLN A 192 0.22 11.10 21.06
N ALA A 193 -0.65 11.44 20.10
CA ALA A 193 -0.41 12.39 19.03
C ALA A 193 -0.71 13.83 19.48
#